data_AF-A0A6J3KM50-F1
#
_entry.id   AF-A0A6J3KM50-F1
#
_cell.length_a   1.000
_cell.length_b   1.000
_cell.length_c   1.000
_cell.angle_alpha   90.00
_cell.angle_beta   90.00
_cell.angle_gamma   90.00
#
_symmetry.space_group_name_H-M   'P 1'
#
loop_
_entity.id
_entity.type
_entity.pdbx_description
1 polymer ?
#
loop_
_entity_poly.entity_id
_entity_poly.type
_entity_poly.pdbx_seq_one_letter_code
_entity_poly.pdbx_strand_id
1 'polypeptide(L)'
;MNESDDDDLQLCPTTLAALKEFLKEKEERENQLKHTLENQHLDVSFDENWQLSQFWYDDKTTDTLVKGAIQCTESDGKIALISCPTLYSKLKKTSGERKVTLFEYDERFKAYGSDFVPYNYKFPLKIPGDMSNFYDLVIADPPFLSDECLTKTALTIKFLAKKDIVLCTGAIMSDLAERLLNVKICNFVPQHRNNLANEFYCYSNFDFDKMLQ
;
A
#
# COMPACT_ATOMS: atom_id res chain seq x y z
N MET A 1 27.43 -50.09 19.31
CA MET A 1 28.34 -49.42 18.37
C MET A 1 27.64 -49.41 17.04
N ASN A 2 27.23 -48.25 16.55
CA ASN A 2 26.97 -47.99 15.13
C ASN A 2 27.36 -46.53 14.91
N GLU A 3 28.35 -46.36 14.05
CA GLU A 3 29.09 -45.13 13.79
C GLU A 3 28.26 -44.10 13.02
N SER A 4 28.62 -42.85 13.26
CA SER A 4 28.14 -41.62 12.70
C SER A 4 28.52 -41.46 11.22
N ASP A 5 27.56 -41.09 10.38
CA ASP A 5 27.80 -40.32 9.16
C ASP A 5 26.79 -39.16 9.16
N ASP A 6 27.14 -38.11 9.91
CA ASP A 6 26.55 -36.78 9.76
C ASP A 6 27.38 -36.11 8.64
N ASP A 7 26.99 -36.37 7.39
CA ASP A 7 27.54 -35.68 6.23
C ASP A 7 27.18 -34.20 6.38
N ASP A 8 28.13 -33.42 6.90
CA ASP A 8 28.12 -31.96 6.90
C ASP A 8 27.84 -31.48 5.47
N LEU A 9 26.58 -31.13 5.17
CA LEU A 9 26.15 -30.51 3.92
C LEU A 9 26.74 -29.08 3.84
N GLN A 10 28.05 -28.98 3.63
CA GLN A 10 28.72 -27.71 3.37
C GLN A 10 28.42 -27.26 1.94
N LEU A 11 27.84 -26.07 1.80
CA LEU A 11 27.65 -25.45 0.49
C LEU A 11 28.98 -25.42 -0.26
N CYS A 12 29.00 -25.89 -1.50
CA CYS A 12 30.21 -25.88 -2.29
C CYS A 12 30.74 -24.43 -2.46
N PRO A 13 32.07 -24.22 -2.50
CA PRO A 13 32.68 -22.88 -2.48
C PRO A 13 32.18 -21.95 -3.59
N THR A 14 31.80 -22.51 -4.74
CA THR A 14 31.21 -21.79 -5.88
C THR A 14 29.81 -21.27 -5.58
N THR A 15 28.97 -22.05 -4.88
CA THR A 15 27.62 -21.60 -4.47
C THR A 15 27.71 -20.53 -3.39
N LEU A 16 28.66 -20.66 -2.45
CA LEU A 16 28.93 -19.63 -1.44
C LEU A 16 29.42 -18.32 -2.06
N ALA A 17 30.25 -18.39 -3.10
CA ALA A 17 30.72 -17.21 -3.83
C ALA A 17 29.57 -16.51 -4.57
N ALA A 18 28.77 -17.27 -5.31
CA ALA A 18 27.59 -16.74 -6.01
C ALA A 18 26.56 -16.13 -5.04
N LEU A 19 26.35 -16.76 -3.88
CA LEU A 19 25.46 -16.21 -2.84
C LEU A 19 26.00 -14.90 -2.25
N LYS A 20 27.31 -14.81 -1.99
CA LYS A 20 27.94 -13.57 -1.49
C LYS A 20 27.86 -12.44 -2.52
N GLU A 21 28.07 -12.75 -3.79
CA GLU A 21 27.95 -11.78 -4.89
C GLU A 21 26.51 -11.29 -5.02
N PHE A 22 25.53 -12.19 -4.99
CA PHE A 22 24.10 -11.83 -5.00
C PHE A 22 23.70 -10.96 -3.78
N LEU A 23 24.15 -11.32 -2.58
CA LEU A 23 23.87 -10.55 -1.37
C LEU A 23 24.52 -9.16 -1.43
N LYS A 24 25.73 -9.06 -1.98
CA LYS A 24 26.43 -7.78 -2.16
C LYS A 24 25.73 -6.91 -3.20
N GLU A 25 25.31 -7.46 -4.34
CA GLU A 25 24.51 -6.72 -5.32
C GLU A 25 23.18 -6.25 -4.74
N LYS A 26 22.54 -7.08 -3.91
CA LYS A 26 21.31 -6.72 -3.22
C LYS A 26 21.54 -5.57 -2.23
N GLU A 27 22.61 -5.64 -1.43
CA GLU A 27 23.00 -4.59 -0.48
C GLU A 27 23.37 -3.29 -1.19
N GLU A 28 24.13 -3.36 -2.30
CA GLU A 28 24.46 -2.19 -3.12
C GLU A 28 23.21 -1.55 -3.72
N ARG A 29 22.26 -2.35 -4.21
CA ARG A 29 20.98 -1.86 -4.74
C ARG A 29 20.13 -1.24 -3.64
N GLU A 30 20.06 -1.84 -2.46
CA GLU A 30 19.36 -1.28 -1.30
C GLU A 30 20.00 0.04 -0.83
N ASN A 31 21.33 0.13 -0.83
CA ASN A 31 22.06 1.35 -0.46
C ASN A 31 21.91 2.45 -1.52
N GLN A 32 21.92 2.11 -2.81
CA GLN A 32 21.61 3.06 -3.89
C GLN A 32 20.18 3.57 -3.80
N LEU A 33 19.23 2.69 -3.48
CA LEU A 33 17.84 3.08 -3.25
C LEU A 33 17.78 4.06 -2.08
N LYS A 34 18.31 3.69 -0.91
CA LYS A 34 18.37 4.55 0.30
C LYS A 34 18.97 5.91 0.00
N HIS A 35 20.10 5.97 -0.70
CA HIS A 35 20.74 7.23 -1.07
C HIS A 35 19.89 8.07 -2.04
N THR A 36 19.13 7.44 -2.93
CA THR A 36 18.19 8.13 -3.84
C THR A 36 17.00 8.72 -3.07
N LEU A 37 16.53 8.01 -2.03
CA LEU A 37 15.41 8.41 -1.19
C LEU A 37 15.79 9.50 -0.18
N GLU A 38 16.99 9.44 0.38
CA GLU A 38 17.56 10.48 1.24
C GLU A 38 17.76 11.80 0.48
N ASN A 39 17.99 11.75 -0.83
CA ASN A 39 18.06 12.92 -1.71
C ASN A 39 16.69 13.39 -2.25
N GLN A 40 15.58 12.99 -1.64
CA GLN A 40 14.21 13.35 -2.03
C GLN A 40 13.84 12.99 -3.49
N HIS A 41 14.54 12.06 -4.14
CA HIS A 41 14.06 11.50 -5.40
C HIS A 41 12.93 10.50 -5.07
N LEU A 42 11.73 11.02 -4.88
CA LEU A 42 10.46 10.29 -4.79
C LEU A 42 10.08 9.55 -6.09
N ASP A 43 11.01 9.46 -7.03
CA ASP A 43 10.88 8.86 -8.37
C ASP A 43 11.46 7.44 -8.42
N VAL A 44 11.42 6.74 -7.29
CA VAL A 44 11.65 5.29 -7.29
C VAL A 44 10.42 4.64 -7.91
N SER A 45 10.53 4.28 -9.19
CA SER A 45 9.52 3.51 -9.91
C SER A 45 9.68 2.03 -9.59
N PHE A 46 8.68 1.44 -8.93
CA PHE A 46 8.62 0.01 -8.69
C PHE A 46 7.71 -0.65 -9.74
N ASP A 47 8.21 -1.70 -10.37
CA ASP A 47 7.39 -2.50 -11.29
C ASP A 47 6.28 -3.25 -10.55
N GLU A 48 5.14 -3.42 -11.23
CA GLU A 48 4.01 -4.22 -10.72
C GLU A 48 4.45 -5.64 -10.39
N ASN A 49 4.05 -6.13 -9.22
CA ASN A 49 4.16 -7.54 -8.87
C ASN A 49 2.78 -8.20 -8.90
N TRP A 50 2.49 -8.91 -9.98
CA TRP A 50 1.20 -9.60 -10.16
C TRP A 50 0.93 -10.69 -9.11
N GLN A 51 1.97 -11.27 -8.50
CA GLN A 51 1.79 -12.23 -7.40
C GLN A 51 1.25 -11.56 -6.12
N LEU A 52 1.48 -10.26 -5.99
CA LEU A 52 0.94 -9.42 -4.92
C LEU A 52 -0.36 -8.73 -5.32
N SER A 53 -0.86 -9.01 -6.54
CA SER A 53 -2.05 -8.36 -7.11
C SER A 53 -1.91 -6.84 -7.18
N GLN A 54 -0.71 -6.36 -7.54
CA GLN A 54 -0.42 -4.95 -7.72
C GLN A 54 -0.78 -4.50 -9.12
N PHE A 55 -1.69 -3.52 -9.21
CA PHE A 55 -2.08 -2.87 -10.46
C PHE A 55 -1.99 -1.36 -10.25
N TRP A 56 -1.23 -0.66 -11.08
CA TRP A 56 -1.02 0.77 -10.90
C TRP A 56 -2.14 1.57 -11.55
N TYR A 57 -2.72 2.50 -10.80
CA TYR A 57 -3.58 3.55 -11.33
C TYR A 57 -2.87 4.33 -12.44
N ASP A 58 -3.67 4.78 -13.42
CA ASP A 58 -3.20 5.75 -14.39
C ASP A 58 -2.95 7.13 -13.74
N ASP A 59 -2.27 8.01 -14.47
CA ASP A 59 -1.87 9.31 -13.93
C ASP A 59 -3.10 10.18 -13.63
N LYS A 60 -4.16 10.09 -14.45
CA LYS A 60 -5.40 10.83 -14.25
C LYS A 60 -6.11 10.42 -12.96
N THR A 61 -6.19 9.13 -12.69
CA THR A 61 -6.79 8.55 -11.48
C THR A 61 -5.98 8.94 -10.26
N THR A 62 -4.66 8.82 -10.36
CA THR A 62 -3.72 9.22 -9.31
C THR A 62 -3.89 10.69 -8.96
N ASP A 63 -3.91 11.58 -9.96
CA ASP A 63 -4.06 13.02 -9.76
C ASP A 63 -5.42 13.37 -9.14
N THR A 64 -6.48 12.70 -9.58
CA THR A 64 -7.84 12.93 -9.07
C THR A 64 -7.96 12.50 -7.60
N LEU A 65 -7.50 11.30 -7.26
CA LEU A 65 -7.51 10.80 -5.88
C LEU A 65 -6.63 11.63 -4.94
N VAL A 66 -5.44 12.05 -5.40
CA VAL A 66 -4.56 12.93 -4.62
C VAL A 66 -5.20 14.28 -4.36
N LYS A 67 -5.82 14.89 -5.38
CA LYS A 67 -6.57 16.14 -5.23
C LYS A 67 -7.69 15.99 -4.21
N GLY A 68 -8.49 14.92 -4.32
CA GLY A 68 -9.52 14.57 -3.34
C GLY A 68 -8.96 14.48 -1.93
N ALA A 69 -7.89 13.70 -1.74
CA ALA A 69 -7.28 13.52 -0.43
C ALA A 69 -6.81 14.83 0.21
N ILE A 70 -6.25 15.75 -0.57
CA ILE A 70 -5.79 17.06 -0.11
C ILE A 70 -6.97 17.97 0.24
N GLN A 71 -8.03 17.98 -0.56
CA GLN A 71 -9.23 18.79 -0.29
C GLN A 71 -10.02 18.27 0.92
N CYS A 72 -10.00 16.96 1.17
CA CYS A 72 -10.69 16.34 2.30
C CYS A 72 -9.99 16.51 3.66
N THR A 73 -8.72 16.94 3.66
CA THR A 73 -7.91 16.98 4.87
C THR A 73 -7.36 18.37 5.13
N GLU A 74 -7.26 18.74 6.41
CA GLU A 74 -6.61 19.98 6.84
C GLU A 74 -5.11 19.97 6.49
N SER A 75 -4.46 21.15 6.54
CA SER A 75 -3.06 21.32 6.13
C SER A 75 -2.06 20.46 6.92
N ASP A 76 -2.38 20.09 8.16
CA ASP A 76 -1.63 19.22 9.06
C ASP A 76 -2.32 17.85 9.28
N GLY A 77 -3.30 17.54 8.42
CA GLY A 77 -4.07 16.31 8.42
C GLY A 77 -3.23 15.05 8.19
N LYS A 78 -3.81 13.91 8.51
CA LYS A 78 -3.13 12.60 8.52
C LYS A 78 -3.85 11.64 7.59
N ILE A 79 -3.12 11.15 6.59
CA ILE A 79 -3.65 10.27 5.54
C ILE A 79 -2.94 8.91 5.62
N ALA A 80 -3.72 7.83 5.75
CA ALA A 80 -3.22 6.47 5.61
C ALA A 80 -3.57 5.92 4.22
N LEU A 81 -2.58 5.30 3.58
CA LEU A 81 -2.73 4.52 2.36
C LEU A 81 -2.58 3.04 2.72
N ILE A 82 -3.60 2.22 2.54
CA ILE A 82 -3.55 0.77 2.83
C ILE A 82 -3.55 0.02 1.51
N SER A 83 -2.48 -0.73 1.26
CA SER A 83 -2.28 -1.49 0.02
C SER A 83 -2.42 -0.65 -1.26
N CYS A 84 -2.21 0.67 -1.16
CA CYS A 84 -2.42 1.63 -2.22
C CYS A 84 -1.14 2.44 -2.51
N PRO A 85 -0.02 1.78 -2.89
CA PRO A 85 1.27 2.45 -3.03
C PRO A 85 1.33 3.43 -4.21
N THR A 86 0.48 3.26 -5.25
CA THR A 86 0.48 4.13 -6.44
C THR A 86 0.26 5.61 -6.10
N LEU A 87 -0.53 5.91 -5.08
CA LEU A 87 -0.81 7.29 -4.68
C LEU A 87 0.35 7.94 -3.90
N TYR A 88 1.23 7.13 -3.29
CA TYR A 88 2.17 7.62 -2.28
C TYR A 88 3.09 8.72 -2.82
N SER A 89 3.80 8.46 -3.92
CA SER A 89 4.79 9.42 -4.44
C SER A 89 4.15 10.76 -4.80
N LYS A 90 2.99 10.75 -5.46
CA LYS A 90 2.29 11.99 -5.87
C LYS A 90 1.67 12.71 -4.68
N LEU A 91 1.07 11.97 -3.75
CA LEU A 91 0.49 12.53 -2.55
C LEU A 91 1.57 13.16 -1.68
N LYS A 92 2.70 12.49 -1.46
CA LYS A 92 3.83 13.01 -0.66
C LYS A 92 4.45 14.27 -1.27
N LYS A 93 4.53 14.38 -2.60
CA LYS A 93 4.99 15.61 -3.29
C LYS A 93 4.03 16.80 -3.10
N THR A 94 2.75 16.54 -2.85
CA THR A 94 1.68 17.56 -2.83
C THR A 94 1.05 17.74 -1.44
N SER A 95 1.47 16.95 -0.43
CA SER A 95 0.83 16.87 0.88
C SER A 95 1.06 18.11 1.75
N GLY A 96 2.08 18.92 1.46
CA GLY A 96 2.51 20.02 2.32
C GLY A 96 2.94 19.49 3.69
N GLU A 97 2.35 20.00 4.76
CA GLU A 97 2.62 19.59 6.15
C GLU A 97 1.85 18.34 6.59
N ARG A 98 0.97 17.78 5.74
CA ARG A 98 0.20 16.58 6.05
C ARG A 98 1.10 15.37 6.24
N LYS A 99 0.75 14.50 7.20
CA LYS A 99 1.40 13.22 7.39
C LYS A 99 0.78 12.18 6.46
N VAL A 100 1.59 11.54 5.63
CA VAL A 100 1.18 10.44 4.76
C VAL A 100 1.88 9.17 5.21
N THR A 101 1.12 8.09 5.43
CA THR A 101 1.69 6.81 5.86
C THR A 101 1.17 5.69 4.97
N LEU A 102 2.08 4.88 4.44
CA LEU A 102 1.80 3.75 3.57
C LEU A 102 1.90 2.43 4.36
N PHE A 103 0.79 1.70 4.41
CA PHE A 103 0.69 0.35 4.95
C PHE A 103 0.72 -0.64 3.79
N GLU A 104 1.85 -1.33 3.61
CA GLU A 104 2.06 -2.18 2.43
C GLU A 104 2.82 -3.47 2.80
N TYR A 105 2.51 -4.55 2.08
CA TYR A 105 3.13 -5.86 2.24
C TYR A 105 4.47 -5.94 1.51
N ASP A 106 4.56 -5.31 0.34
CA ASP A 106 5.76 -5.30 -0.47
C ASP A 106 6.90 -4.51 0.19
N GLU A 107 7.93 -5.24 0.63
CA GLU A 107 9.06 -4.68 1.35
C GLU A 107 9.92 -3.74 0.50
N ARG A 108 9.76 -3.71 -0.84
CA ARG A 108 10.46 -2.75 -1.70
C ARG A 108 10.13 -1.30 -1.30
N PHE A 109 8.92 -1.05 -0.79
CA PHE A 109 8.50 0.26 -0.32
C PHE A 109 9.08 0.65 1.05
N LYS A 110 9.86 -0.22 1.73
CA LYS A 110 10.70 0.18 2.89
C LYS A 110 11.63 1.34 2.56
N ALA A 111 11.93 1.51 1.27
CA ALA A 111 12.47 2.71 0.68
C ALA A 111 11.89 4.02 1.27
N TYR A 112 10.59 4.11 1.49
CA TYR A 112 9.95 5.33 1.97
C TYR A 112 10.22 5.65 3.45
N GLY A 113 11.07 4.87 4.12
CA GLY A 113 11.58 5.18 5.45
C GLY A 113 10.48 5.19 6.50
N SER A 114 10.40 6.29 7.26
CA SER A 114 9.44 6.44 8.37
C SER A 114 7.98 6.46 7.94
N ASP A 115 7.71 6.70 6.65
CA ASP A 115 6.34 6.74 6.13
C ASP A 115 5.83 5.35 5.73
N PHE A 116 6.69 4.33 5.71
CA PHE A 116 6.32 2.95 5.41
C PHE A 116 6.07 2.14 6.69
N VAL A 117 4.94 1.44 6.72
CA VAL A 117 4.58 0.48 7.76
C VAL A 117 4.39 -0.90 7.11
N PRO A 118 5.19 -1.92 7.48
CA PRO A 118 4.97 -3.28 7.01
C PRO A 118 3.57 -3.76 7.41
N TYR A 119 2.75 -4.13 6.44
CA TYR A 119 1.36 -4.51 6.66
C TYR A 119 1.03 -5.80 5.92
N ASN A 120 0.28 -6.67 6.58
CA ASN A 120 -0.25 -7.89 5.97
C ASN A 120 -1.70 -8.03 6.40
N TYR A 121 -2.64 -7.98 5.44
CA TYR A 121 -4.07 -8.09 5.75
C TYR A 121 -4.42 -9.39 6.48
N LYS A 122 -3.63 -10.46 6.36
CA LYS A 122 -3.84 -11.71 7.13
C LYS A 122 -3.68 -11.49 8.64
N PHE A 123 -2.93 -10.47 9.03
CA PHE A 123 -2.70 -10.04 10.41
C PHE A 123 -3.10 -8.56 10.57
N PRO A 124 -4.40 -8.22 10.44
CA PRO A 124 -4.85 -6.85 10.18
C PRO A 124 -4.57 -5.87 11.33
N LEU A 125 -4.44 -6.37 12.56
CA LEU A 125 -4.13 -5.57 13.76
C LEU A 125 -2.68 -5.69 14.21
N LYS A 126 -1.81 -6.34 13.41
CA LYS A 126 -0.35 -6.36 13.65
C LYS A 126 0.27 -5.07 13.12
N ILE A 127 -0.22 -3.95 13.63
CA ILE A 127 0.21 -2.58 13.33
C ILE A 127 0.43 -1.82 14.66
N PRO A 128 1.19 -0.72 14.65
CA PRO A 128 1.44 0.05 15.87
C PRO A 128 0.13 0.52 16.54
N GLY A 129 0.01 0.25 17.84
CA GLY A 129 -1.24 0.49 18.59
C GLY A 129 -1.58 1.95 18.82
N ASP A 130 -0.58 2.83 18.77
CA ASP A 130 -0.68 4.29 18.85
C ASP A 130 -1.37 4.93 17.63
N MET A 131 -1.58 4.15 16.56
CA MET A 131 -2.26 4.59 15.34
C MET A 131 -3.79 4.37 15.37
N SER A 132 -4.35 3.95 16.51
CA SER A 132 -5.80 3.80 16.69
C SER A 132 -6.53 5.14 16.56
N ASN A 133 -7.52 5.23 15.68
CA ASN A 133 -8.30 6.43 15.38
C ASN A 133 -7.41 7.68 15.14
N PHE A 134 -6.29 7.48 14.44
CA PHE A 134 -5.27 8.51 14.28
C PHE A 134 -5.39 9.28 12.97
N TYR A 135 -5.90 8.63 11.91
CA TYR A 135 -5.91 9.19 10.56
C TYR A 135 -7.24 9.87 10.24
N ASP A 136 -7.17 11.08 9.69
CA ASP A 136 -8.33 11.86 9.29
C ASP A 136 -8.97 11.26 8.03
N LEU A 137 -8.15 10.74 7.12
CA LEU A 137 -8.55 10.03 5.92
C LEU A 137 -7.80 8.70 5.79
N VAL A 138 -8.54 7.63 5.51
CA VAL A 138 -7.96 6.34 5.12
C VAL A 138 -8.37 6.00 3.70
N ILE A 139 -7.39 5.81 2.82
CA ILE A 139 -7.60 5.32 1.46
C ILE A 139 -7.07 3.89 1.38
N ALA A 140 -7.90 2.95 0.95
CA ALA A 140 -7.52 1.55 0.85
C ALA A 140 -7.78 0.98 -0.54
N ASP A 141 -6.86 0.14 -1.02
CA ASP A 141 -6.99 -0.67 -2.23
C ASP A 141 -6.60 -2.12 -1.92
N PRO A 142 -7.52 -2.95 -1.38
CA PRO A 142 -7.20 -4.32 -0.98
C PRO A 142 -6.78 -5.17 -2.19
N PRO A 143 -5.71 -5.98 -2.09
CA PRO A 143 -5.12 -6.66 -3.24
C PRO A 143 -6.02 -7.73 -3.87
N PHE A 144 -6.91 -8.35 -3.11
CA PHE A 144 -7.72 -9.48 -3.59
C PHE A 144 -9.21 -9.23 -3.49
N LEU A 145 -9.96 -9.62 -4.52
CA LEU A 145 -11.42 -9.59 -4.56
C LEU A 145 -12.00 -10.81 -3.82
N SER A 146 -11.76 -10.89 -2.52
CA SER A 146 -12.29 -11.94 -1.66
C SER A 146 -12.85 -11.38 -0.36
N ASP A 147 -13.90 -12.04 0.15
CA ASP A 147 -14.56 -11.67 1.40
C ASP A 147 -13.57 -11.62 2.57
N GLU A 148 -12.63 -12.56 2.65
CA GLU A 148 -11.60 -12.57 3.68
C GLU A 148 -10.70 -11.34 3.58
N CYS A 149 -10.20 -11.01 2.38
CA CYS A 149 -9.29 -9.89 2.19
C CYS A 149 -9.96 -8.56 2.55
N LEU A 150 -11.17 -8.33 2.06
CA LEU A 150 -11.92 -7.11 2.37
C LEU A 150 -12.32 -7.05 3.85
N THR A 151 -12.79 -8.16 4.43
CA THR A 151 -13.15 -8.19 5.86
C THR A 151 -11.97 -7.86 6.76
N LYS A 152 -10.80 -8.44 6.47
CA LYS A 152 -9.59 -8.18 7.27
C LYS A 152 -9.08 -6.76 7.07
N THR A 153 -9.05 -6.27 5.83
CA THR A 153 -8.65 -4.88 5.55
C THR A 153 -9.63 -3.89 6.20
N ALA A 154 -10.93 -4.19 6.22
CA ALA A 154 -11.92 -3.38 6.92
C ALA A 154 -11.68 -3.28 8.43
N LEU A 155 -11.14 -4.33 9.08
CA LEU A 155 -10.71 -4.25 10.49
C LEU A 155 -9.59 -3.22 10.67
N THR A 156 -8.61 -3.22 9.77
CA THR A 156 -7.50 -2.26 9.79
C THR A 156 -8.01 -0.84 9.51
N ILE A 157 -8.87 -0.65 8.52
CA ILE A 157 -9.48 0.66 8.20
C ILE A 157 -10.20 1.21 9.43
N LYS A 158 -11.07 0.41 10.07
CA LYS A 158 -11.80 0.82 11.28
C LYS A 158 -10.89 1.13 12.46
N PHE A 159 -9.77 0.44 12.57
CA PHE A 159 -8.80 0.71 13.62
C PHE A 159 -8.09 2.04 13.38
N LEU A 160 -7.75 2.37 12.13
CA LEU A 160 -6.94 3.55 11.78
C LEU A 160 -7.76 4.83 11.60
N ALA A 161 -8.93 4.74 10.97
CA ALA A 161 -9.74 5.88 10.56
C ALA A 161 -10.45 6.53 11.75
N LYS A 162 -10.36 7.86 11.86
CA LYS A 162 -11.26 8.64 12.73
C LYS A 162 -12.69 8.63 12.20
N LYS A 163 -12.83 8.86 10.90
CA LYS A 163 -14.13 8.99 10.25
C LYS A 163 -14.08 8.71 8.75
N ASP A 164 -13.30 9.47 7.98
CA ASP A 164 -13.45 9.50 6.53
C ASP A 164 -12.67 8.36 5.86
N ILE A 165 -13.37 7.61 5.01
CA ILE A 165 -12.88 6.38 4.37
C ILE A 165 -13.13 6.48 2.87
N VAL A 166 -12.10 6.16 2.09
CA VAL A 166 -12.18 5.90 0.66
C VAL A 166 -11.66 4.49 0.41
N LEU A 167 -12.45 3.67 -0.27
CA LEU A 167 -12.10 2.31 -0.64
C LEU A 167 -12.15 2.21 -2.16
N CYS A 168 -11.07 1.77 -2.78
CA CYS A 168 -11.03 1.38 -4.17
C CYS A 168 -11.01 -0.14 -4.23
N THR A 169 -11.97 -0.76 -4.91
CA THR A 169 -12.04 -2.22 -5.03
C THR A 169 -12.95 -2.64 -6.18
N GLY A 170 -12.99 -3.93 -6.48
CA GLY A 170 -13.84 -4.48 -7.54
C GLY A 170 -15.33 -4.36 -7.25
N ALA A 171 -16.15 -4.21 -8.30
CA ALA A 171 -17.61 -4.08 -8.22
C ALA A 171 -18.30 -5.21 -7.43
N ILE A 172 -17.79 -6.43 -7.57
CA ILE A 172 -18.28 -7.62 -6.87
C ILE A 172 -18.21 -7.50 -5.34
N MET A 173 -17.38 -6.59 -4.81
CA MET A 173 -17.22 -6.36 -3.38
C MET A 173 -18.17 -5.30 -2.81
N SER A 174 -18.99 -4.63 -3.62
CA SER A 174 -19.85 -3.49 -3.22
C SER A 174 -20.70 -3.78 -1.99
N ASP A 175 -21.49 -4.86 -2.00
CA ASP A 175 -22.40 -5.19 -0.90
C ASP A 175 -21.66 -5.49 0.40
N LEU A 176 -20.48 -6.11 0.32
CA LEU A 176 -19.65 -6.38 1.48
C LEU A 176 -19.01 -5.09 2.00
N ALA A 177 -18.53 -4.22 1.12
CA ALA A 177 -17.95 -2.92 1.47
C ALA A 177 -18.97 -2.03 2.20
N GLU A 178 -20.20 -1.94 1.69
CA GLU A 178 -21.27 -1.16 2.34
C GLU A 178 -21.60 -1.72 3.73
N ARG A 179 -21.79 -3.04 3.87
CA ARG A 179 -22.08 -3.66 5.17
C ARG A 179 -20.97 -3.49 6.19
N LEU A 180 -19.70 -3.57 5.76
CA LEU A 180 -18.57 -3.51 6.67
C LEU A 180 -18.22 -2.06 7.05
N LEU A 181 -18.18 -1.15 6.08
CA LEU A 181 -17.58 0.18 6.24
C LEU A 181 -18.59 1.32 6.05
N ASN A 182 -19.85 1.02 5.70
CA ASN A 182 -20.87 2.01 5.36
C ASN A 182 -20.41 2.98 4.25
N VAL A 183 -19.65 2.44 3.28
CA VAL A 183 -19.20 3.17 2.09
C VAL A 183 -20.19 2.93 0.94
N LYS A 184 -20.32 3.93 0.06
CA LYS A 184 -21.18 3.91 -1.12
C LYS A 184 -20.37 4.25 -2.35
N ILE A 185 -20.80 3.73 -3.50
CA ILE A 185 -20.13 3.98 -4.78
C ILE A 185 -20.08 5.49 -5.09
N CYS A 186 -18.91 5.96 -5.52
CA CYS A 186 -18.68 7.32 -6.02
C CYS A 186 -19.02 7.39 -7.51
N ASN A 187 -19.29 8.59 -8.02
CA ASN A 187 -19.43 8.84 -9.46
C ASN A 187 -18.09 8.74 -10.18
N PHE A 188 -16.99 9.04 -9.48
CA PHE A 188 -15.65 8.83 -10.00
C PHE A 188 -15.31 7.34 -10.16
N VAL A 189 -14.83 6.98 -11.37
CA VAL A 189 -14.43 5.60 -11.71
C VAL A 189 -12.91 5.56 -11.92
N PRO A 190 -12.14 4.92 -11.01
CA PRO A 190 -10.70 4.76 -11.15
C PRO A 190 -10.32 3.96 -12.39
N GLN A 191 -9.17 4.29 -12.98
CA GLN A 191 -8.58 3.59 -14.13
C GLN A 191 -7.13 3.20 -13.81
N HIS A 192 -6.64 2.18 -14.52
CA HIS A 192 -5.32 1.61 -14.32
C HIS A 192 -4.48 1.74 -15.59
N ARG A 193 -3.16 1.79 -15.45
CA ARG A 193 -2.22 1.86 -16.58
C ARG A 193 -2.36 0.65 -17.50
N ASN A 194 -2.57 -0.51 -16.89
CA ASN A 194 -2.84 -1.77 -17.56
C ASN A 194 -4.33 -2.12 -17.40
N ASN A 195 -4.93 -2.74 -18.43
CA ASN A 195 -6.34 -3.12 -18.37
C ASN A 195 -6.57 -4.15 -17.25
N LEU A 196 -7.49 -3.83 -16.34
CA LEU A 196 -8.09 -4.81 -15.44
C LEU A 196 -9.29 -5.47 -16.12
N ALA A 197 -9.41 -6.78 -15.94
CA ALA A 197 -10.56 -7.54 -16.44
C ALA A 197 -11.84 -7.31 -15.62
N ASN A 198 -11.69 -6.91 -14.35
CA ASN A 198 -12.80 -6.72 -13.43
C ASN A 198 -13.24 -5.26 -13.40
N GLU A 199 -14.55 -5.03 -13.28
CA GLU A 199 -15.08 -3.70 -12.98
C GLU A 199 -14.56 -3.23 -11.61
N PHE A 200 -14.11 -1.98 -11.57
CA PHE A 200 -13.42 -1.41 -10.42
C PHE A 200 -13.98 -0.02 -10.12
N TYR A 201 -14.27 0.24 -8.85
CA TYR A 201 -14.95 1.46 -8.42
C TYR A 201 -14.32 2.04 -7.17
N CYS A 202 -14.54 3.35 -7.01
CA CYS A 202 -14.26 4.09 -5.79
C CYS A 202 -15.54 4.10 -4.92
N TYR A 203 -15.38 3.91 -3.62
CA TYR A 203 -16.44 3.95 -2.63
C TYR A 203 -16.01 4.85 -1.46
N SER A 204 -16.94 5.60 -0.87
CA SER A 204 -16.67 6.43 0.30
C SER A 204 -17.85 6.49 1.27
N ASN A 205 -17.57 6.76 2.54
CA ASN A 205 -18.62 6.95 3.57
C ASN A 205 -19.05 8.42 3.74
N PHE A 206 -18.57 9.29 2.86
CA PHE A 206 -18.90 10.71 2.76
C PHE A 206 -18.96 11.11 1.27
N ASP A 207 -19.36 12.35 0.97
CA ASP A 207 -19.46 12.86 -0.41
C ASP A 207 -18.09 13.22 -0.97
N PHE A 208 -17.33 12.20 -1.38
CA PHE A 208 -15.97 12.35 -1.88
C PHE A 208 -15.94 13.00 -3.26
N ASP A 209 -16.95 12.78 -4.11
CA ASP A 209 -17.03 13.37 -5.45
C ASP A 209 -16.98 14.91 -5.44
N LYS A 210 -17.57 15.55 -4.43
CA LYS A 210 -17.47 17.01 -4.24
C LYS A 210 -16.03 17.51 -4.06
N MET A 211 -15.16 16.66 -3.55
CA MET A 211 -13.75 16.96 -3.28
C MET A 211 -12.84 16.63 -4.47
N LEU A 212 -13.40 16.06 -5.54
CA LEU A 212 -12.67 15.78 -6.79
C LEU A 212 -12.77 16.96 -7.78
N GLN A 213 -13.72 17.87 -7.56
CA GLN A 213 -14.04 19.01 -8.44
C GLN A 213 -12.99 20.12 -8.40
#